data_AF-A0A934V2F5-F1
#
_entry.id   AF-A0A934V2F5-F1
#
_cell.length_a   1.000
_cell.length_b   1.000
_cell.length_c   1.000
_cell.angle_alpha   90.00
_cell.angle_beta   90.00
_cell.angle_gamma   90.00
#
_symmetry.space_group_name_H-M   'P 1'
#
loop_
_entity.id
_entity.type
_entity.pdbx_description
1 polymer ?
#
loop_
_entity_poly.entity_id
_entity_poly.type
_entity_poly.pdbx_seq_one_letter_code
_entity_poly.pdbx_strand_id
1 'polypeptide(L)'
;MAEVRAEGAPTIALDPGDQRLEKHSVTLFQHRTSLSLEPPFWAALRRLAAARGQSLNALIAEIDAARSGNLSSALRVWVLQQISAGR
;
A
#
# COMPACT_ATOMS: atom_id res chain seq x y z
N MET A 1 32.91 -14.10 -4.41
CA MET A 1 32.58 -12.82 -5.05
C MET A 1 31.14 -12.92 -5.50
N ALA A 2 30.19 -12.50 -4.66
CA ALA A 2 28.77 -12.60 -4.96
C ALA A 2 28.36 -11.38 -5.80
N GLU A 3 28.01 -11.61 -7.06
CA GLU A 3 27.40 -10.60 -7.91
C GLU A 3 25.93 -10.48 -7.53
N VAL A 4 25.63 -9.45 -6.73
CA VAL A 4 24.25 -9.06 -6.42
C VAL A 4 23.63 -8.43 -7.66
N ARG A 5 22.96 -9.24 -8.47
CA ARG A 5 22.08 -8.73 -9.52
C ARG A 5 20.81 -8.21 -8.85
N ALA A 6 20.72 -6.89 -8.71
CA ALA A 6 19.46 -6.22 -8.44
C ALA A 6 18.58 -6.35 -9.69
N GLU A 7 17.81 -7.44 -9.76
CA GLU A 7 16.74 -7.59 -10.75
C GLU A 7 15.74 -6.44 -10.55
N GLY A 8 15.40 -5.78 -11.66
CA GLY A 8 14.74 -4.49 -11.69
C GLY A 8 13.50 -4.44 -10.80
N ALA A 9 13.52 -3.49 -9.85
CA ALA A 9 12.32 -3.12 -9.12
C ALA A 9 11.19 -2.89 -10.14
N PRO A 10 10.00 -3.45 -9.93
CA PRO A 10 8.88 -3.21 -10.83
C PRO A 10 8.58 -1.72 -10.79
N THR A 11 9.06 -0.99 -11.80
CA THR A 11 8.75 0.42 -12.03
C THR A 11 7.23 0.51 -12.00
N ILE A 12 6.70 1.03 -10.90
CA ILE A 12 5.38 1.61 -10.94
C ILE A 12 5.58 2.76 -11.92
N ALA A 13 5.07 2.61 -13.14
CA ALA A 13 4.84 3.74 -14.01
C ALA A 13 3.91 4.63 -13.20
N LEU A 14 4.50 5.57 -12.46
CA LEU A 14 3.77 6.64 -11.81
C LEU A 14 3.27 7.48 -12.97
N ASP A 15 2.15 7.06 -13.54
CA ASP A 15 1.37 7.95 -14.36
C ASP A 15 1.14 9.17 -13.44
N PRO A 16 1.60 10.38 -13.82
CA PRO A 16 1.30 11.58 -13.03
C PRO A 16 -0.22 11.83 -12.97
N GLY A 17 -1.00 11.02 -13.72
CA GLY A 17 -2.43 10.78 -13.64
C GLY A 17 -2.97 10.86 -12.23
N ASP A 18 -3.53 12.03 -11.98
CA ASP A 18 -4.39 12.42 -10.88
C ASP A 18 -3.84 12.12 -9.46
N GLN A 19 -3.26 13.15 -8.84
CA GLN A 19 -2.86 13.12 -7.43
C GLN A 19 -4.01 13.49 -6.48
N ARG A 20 -5.25 13.60 -6.97
CA ARG A 20 -6.39 13.90 -6.10
C ARG A 20 -6.67 12.70 -5.21
N LEU A 21 -6.87 12.98 -3.92
CA LEU A 21 -7.20 11.98 -2.94
C LEU A 21 -8.52 11.27 -3.30
N GLU A 22 -8.46 9.96 -3.47
CA GLU A 22 -9.62 9.10 -3.61
C GLU A 22 -10.06 8.61 -2.24
N LYS A 23 -11.32 8.87 -1.90
CA LYS A 23 -11.95 8.39 -0.68
C LYS A 23 -12.56 7.02 -0.92
N HIS A 24 -12.05 6.03 -0.22
CA HIS A 24 -12.67 4.72 -0.10
C HIS A 24 -13.16 4.48 1.30
N SER A 25 -14.12 3.58 1.42
CA SER A 25 -14.57 3.13 2.71
C SER A 25 -14.24 1.67 2.89
N VAL A 26 -13.51 1.39 3.95
CA VAL A 26 -13.04 0.06 4.32
C VAL A 26 -13.69 -0.35 5.62
N THR A 27 -14.00 -1.63 5.75
CA THR A 27 -14.49 -2.18 7.02
C THR A 27 -13.29 -2.74 7.76
N LEU A 28 -12.99 -2.15 8.92
CA LEU A 28 -11.93 -2.59 9.81
C LEU A 28 -12.57 -3.04 11.12
N PHE A 29 -12.27 -4.27 11.54
CA PHE A 29 -12.92 -4.92 12.67
C PHE A 29 -14.46 -4.88 12.53
N GLN A 30 -15.15 -4.04 13.30
CA GLN A 30 -16.61 -3.89 13.29
C GLN A 30 -17.09 -2.49 12.85
N HIS A 31 -16.18 -1.58 12.48
CA HIS A 31 -16.55 -0.23 12.06
C HIS A 31 -16.06 0.10 10.66
N ARG A 32 -16.81 1.00 10.01
CA ARG A 32 -16.53 1.47 8.66
C ARG A 32 -15.63 2.69 8.75
N THR A 33 -14.41 2.57 8.24
CA THR A 33 -13.42 3.65 8.23
C THR A 33 -13.38 4.27 6.83
N SER A 34 -13.44 5.60 6.79
CA SER A 34 -13.24 6.36 5.56
C SER A 34 -11.77 6.70 5.41
N LEU A 35 -11.15 6.27 4.32
CA LEU A 35 -9.75 6.50 4.00
C LEU A 35 -9.61 7.25 2.70
N SER A 36 -8.80 8.31 2.72
CA SER A 36 -8.44 9.08 1.54
C SER A 36 -6.96 8.89 1.23
N LEU A 37 -6.66 8.36 0.04
CA LEU A 37 -5.30 8.15 -0.47
C LEU A 37 -5.25 8.47 -1.97
N GLU A 38 -4.06 8.76 -2.48
CA GLU A 38 -3.81 9.00 -3.88
C GLU A 38 -3.98 7.68 -4.68
N PRO A 39 -4.48 7.74 -5.92
CA PRO A 39 -4.65 6.57 -6.78
C PRO A 39 -3.43 5.62 -6.85
N PRO A 40 -2.17 6.09 -6.97
CA PRO A 40 -1.02 5.19 -7.00
C PRO A 40 -0.85 4.37 -5.71
N PHE A 41 -1.22 4.92 -4.55
CA PHE A 41 -1.20 4.16 -3.30
C PHE A 41 -2.28 3.09 -3.27
N TRP A 42 -3.50 3.39 -3.75
CA TRP A 42 -4.55 2.38 -3.87
C TRP A 42 -4.15 1.24 -4.82
N ALA A 43 -3.57 1.57 -5.97
CA ALA A 43 -3.06 0.59 -6.93
C ALA A 43 -1.96 -0.28 -6.31
N ALA A 44 -0.99 0.34 -5.64
CA ALA A 44 0.11 -0.38 -4.98
C ALA A 44 -0.40 -1.31 -3.86
N LEU A 45 -1.32 -0.85 -3.00
CA LEU A 45 -1.92 -1.67 -1.95
C LEU A 45 -2.66 -2.88 -2.53
N ARG A 46 -3.42 -2.70 -3.62
CA ARG A 46 -4.11 -3.81 -4.30
C ARG A 46 -3.11 -4.82 -4.86
N ARG A 47 -2.03 -4.36 -5.49
CA ARG A 47 -0.97 -5.22 -6.04
C ARG A 47 -0.27 -6.01 -4.94
N LEU A 48 0.10 -5.35 -3.83
CA LEU A 48 0.75 -5.99 -2.69
C LEU A 48 -0.16 -6.97 -1.96
N ALA A 49 -1.46 -6.66 -1.83
CA ALA A 49 -2.45 -7.59 -1.27
C ALA A 49 -2.58 -8.85 -2.14
N ALA A 50 -2.69 -8.68 -3.47
CA ALA A 50 -2.76 -9.79 -4.42
C ALA A 50 -1.48 -10.64 -4.40
N ALA A 51 -0.30 -10.02 -4.39
CA ALA A 51 0.99 -10.72 -4.29
C ALA A 51 1.13 -11.55 -3.00
N ARG A 52 0.47 -11.13 -1.91
CA ARG A 52 0.40 -11.85 -0.63
C ARG A 52 -0.76 -12.84 -0.53
N GLY A 53 -1.60 -12.97 -1.56
CA GLY A 53 -2.76 -13.86 -1.54
C GLY A 53 -3.84 -13.48 -0.51
N GLN A 54 -3.90 -12.21 -0.09
CA GLN A 54 -4.89 -11.73 0.88
C GLN A 54 -5.77 -10.61 0.32
N SER A 55 -6.91 -10.35 0.97
CA SER A 55 -7.80 -9.25 0.57
C SER A 55 -7.18 -7.88 0.91
N LEU A 56 -7.57 -6.83 0.18
CA LEU A 56 -7.15 -5.46 0.49
C LEU A 56 -7.53 -5.06 1.92
N ASN A 57 -8.72 -5.44 2.40
CA ASN A 57 -9.15 -5.14 3.76
C ASN A 57 -8.31 -5.87 4.80
N ALA A 58 -7.92 -7.13 4.54
CA ALA A 58 -7.05 -7.88 5.44
C ALA A 58 -5.67 -7.20 5.56
N LEU A 59 -5.09 -6.78 4.43
CA LEU A 59 -3.83 -6.03 4.42
C LEU A 59 -3.94 -4.70 5.18
N ILE A 60 -5.02 -3.94 4.95
CA ILE A 60 -5.22 -2.67 5.64
C ILE A 60 -5.42 -2.89 7.15
N ALA A 61 -6.12 -3.96 7.56
CA ALA A 61 -6.29 -4.32 8.96
C ALA A 61 -4.97 -4.74 9.63
N GLU A 62 -4.10 -5.48 8.94
CA GLU A 62 -2.74 -5.81 9.39
C GLU A 62 -1.94 -4.53 9.69
N ILE A 63 -1.97 -3.57 8.76
CA ILE A 63 -1.28 -2.28 8.90
C ILE A 63 -1.93 -1.42 10.00
N ASP A 64 -3.26 -1.43 10.11
CA ASP A 64 -4.02 -0.72 11.14
C ASP A 64 -3.72 -1.23 12.56
N ALA A 65 -3.48 -2.54 12.70
CA ALA A 65 -3.11 -3.13 13.98
C ALA A 65 -1.65 -2.80 14.40
N ALA A 66 -0.75 -2.60 13.44
CA ALA A 66 0.67 -2.36 13.69
C ALA A 66 1.10 -0.88 13.66
N ARG A 67 0.22 0.03 13.22
CA ARG A 67 0.56 1.44 13.03
C ARG A 67 0.70 2.21 14.35
N SER A 68 1.50 3.27 14.29
CA SER A 68 1.41 4.43 15.18
C SER A 68 0.89 5.64 14.41
N GLY A 69 -0.01 6.44 15.00
CA GLY A 69 -0.54 7.64 14.35
C GLY A 69 -1.60 7.35 13.28
N ASN A 70 -1.81 8.24 12.32
CA ASN A 70 -2.90 8.18 11.34
C ASN A 70 -2.77 7.02 10.33
N LEU A 71 -3.87 6.31 10.06
CA LEU A 71 -3.90 5.16 9.14
C LEU A 71 -3.49 5.53 7.70
N SER A 72 -3.93 6.66 7.16
CA SER A 72 -3.54 7.09 5.82
C SER A 72 -2.03 7.33 5.71
N SER A 73 -1.40 7.94 6.72
CA SER A 73 0.06 8.11 6.74
C SER A 73 0.79 6.77 6.89
N ALA A 74 0.28 5.89 7.75
CA ALA A 74 0.85 4.55 7.93
C ALA A 74 0.82 3.73 6.63
N LEU A 75 -0.29 3.78 5.87
CA LEU A 75 -0.41 3.08 4.59
C LEU A 75 0.59 3.60 3.56
N ARG A 76 0.76 4.93 3.44
CA ARG A 76 1.75 5.52 2.51
C ARG A 76 3.17 5.09 2.83
N VAL A 77 3.57 5.20 4.11
CA VAL A 77 4.91 4.80 4.57
C VAL A 77 5.13 3.31 4.38
N TRP A 78 4.13 2.49 4.69
CA TRP A 78 4.22 1.05 4.53
C TRP A 78 4.42 0.66 3.05
N VAL A 79 3.65 1.26 2.13
CA VAL A 79 3.81 1.04 0.68
C VAL A 79 5.23 1.42 0.23
N LEU A 80 5.71 2.60 0.65
CA LEU A 80 7.07 3.03 0.35
C LEU A 80 8.11 2.00 0.81
N GLN A 81 7.98 1.48 2.03
CA GLN A 81 8.88 0.46 2.57
C GLN A 81 8.85 -0.86 1.79
N GLN A 82 7.67 -1.32 1.32
CA GLN A 82 7.60 -2.56 0.54
C GLN A 82 8.35 -2.41 -0.80
N ILE A 83 8.09 -1.30 -1.51
CA ILE A 83 8.67 -1.04 -2.82
C ILE A 83 10.18 -0.81 -2.71
N SER A 84 10.62 -0.03 -1.72
CA SER A 84 12.05 0.21 -1.48
C SER A 84 12.81 -1.06 -1.06
N ALA A 85 12.12 -2.03 -0.46
CA ALA A 85 12.71 -3.31 -0.08
C ALA A 85 12.74 -4.35 -1.23
N GLY A 86 12.28 -3.99 -2.44
CA GLY A 86 12.23 -4.90 -3.58
C GLY A 86 11.18 -6.02 -3.45
N ARG A 87 10.12 -5.80 -2.64
CA ARG A 87 9.02 -6.75 -2.43
C ARG A 87 7.73 -6.33 -3.11
#